data_AF-A0A0E2H7W5-F1
#
_entry.id   AF-A0A0E2H7W5-F1
#
_cell.length_a   1.000
_cell.length_b   1.000
_cell.length_c   1.000
_cell.angle_alpha   90.00
_cell.angle_beta   90.00
_cell.angle_gamma   90.00
#
_symmetry.space_group_name_H-M   'P 1'
#
loop_
_entity.id
_entity.type
_entity.pdbx_description
1 polymer ?
#
loop_
_entity_poly.entity_id
_entity_poly.type
_entity_poly.pdbx_seq_one_letter_code
_entity_poly.pdbx_strand_id
1 'polypeptide(L)' 'MTRERKIRIMMELLDEQAVSIPAYMEEDYQRAIDAAFQKIEKLEIGEGVCPERR' A
#
# COMPACT_ATOMS: atom_id res chain seq x y z
N MET A 1 8.08 1.02 -9.97
CA MET A 1 6.95 1.81 -9.43
C MET A 1 7.31 2.25 -8.01
N THR A 2 7.09 3.51 -7.61
CA THR A 2 7.41 4.00 -6.26
C THR A 2 6.35 3.56 -5.24
N ARG A 3 6.72 3.50 -3.95
CA ARG A 3 5.84 3.06 -2.87
C ARG A 3 4.60 3.94 -2.74
N GLU A 4 4.78 5.26 -2.82
CA GLU A 4 3.70 6.26 -2.73
C GLU A 4 2.67 6.05 -3.84
N ARG A 5 3.13 5.64 -5.02
CA ARG A 5 2.25 5.37 -6.16
C ARG A 5 1.47 4.07 -5.98
N LYS A 6 2.07 3.04 -5.37
CA LYS A 6 1.37 1.79 -5.01
C LYS A 6 0.28 2.03 -3.95
N ILE A 7 0.56 2.87 -2.95
CA ILE A 7 -0.40 3.25 -1.90
C ILE A 7 -1.60 3.99 -2.51
N ARG A 8 -1.34 4.97 -3.38
CA ARG A 8 -2.41 5.74 -4.03
C ARG A 8 -3.36 4.85 -4.83
N ILE A 9 -2.82 3.93 -5.64
CA ILE A 9 -3.62 2.96 -6.40
C ILE A 9 -4.49 2.09 -5.47
N MET A 10 -3.93 1.66 -4.34
CA MET A 10 -4.68 0.83 -3.38
C MET A 10 -5.81 1.64 -2.71
N MET A 11 -5.57 2.92 -2.37
CA MET A 11 -6.62 3.80 -1.85
C MET A 11 -7.71 4.06 -2.88
N GLU A 12 -7.35 4.34 -4.13
CA GLU A 12 -8.31 4.51 -5.25
C GLU A 12 -9.17 3.25 -5.43
N LEU A 13 -8.55 2.06 -5.45
CA LEU A 13 -9.27 0.79 -5.56
C LEU A 13 -10.23 0.54 -4.37
N LEU A 14 -9.81 0.91 -3.16
CA LEU A 14 -10.65 0.77 -1.97
C LEU A 14 -11.85 1.74 -2.01
N ASP A 15 -11.66 2.97 -2.48
CA ASP A 15 -12.76 3.94 -2.65
C ASP A 15 -13.71 3.55 -3.78
N GLU A 16 -13.20 2.91 -4.85
CA GLU A 16 -14.02 2.38 -5.94
C GLU A 16 -14.83 1.13 -5.53
N GLN A 17 -14.29 0.25 -4.67
CA GLN A 17 -14.93 -1.02 -4.30
C GLN A 17 -15.70 -1.00 -2.97
N ALA A 18 -15.27 -0.19 -2.00
CA ALA A 18 -15.99 -0.01 -0.75
C ALA A 18 -16.83 1.26 -0.85
N VAL A 19 -18.05 1.23 -0.31
CA VAL A 19 -18.82 2.46 -0.04
C VAL A 19 -17.84 3.46 0.61
N SER A 20 -17.54 4.55 -0.10
CA SER A 20 -16.44 5.50 0.12
C SER A 20 -15.83 5.47 1.52
N ILE A 21 -14.50 5.29 1.62
CA ILE A 21 -13.81 5.29 2.91
C ILE A 21 -14.19 6.58 3.64
N PRO A 22 -14.83 6.50 4.83
CA PRO A 22 -15.19 7.70 5.54
C PRO A 22 -13.94 8.53 5.84
N ALA A 23 -13.98 9.84 5.60
CA ALA A 23 -12.81 10.72 5.74
C ALA A 23 -12.11 10.62 7.11
N TYR A 24 -12.86 10.32 8.18
CA TYR A 24 -12.30 10.13 9.52
C TYR A 24 -11.46 8.85 9.69
N MET A 25 -11.55 7.91 8.74
CA MET A 25 -10.79 6.67 8.70
C MET A 25 -9.64 6.69 7.69
N GLU A 26 -9.55 7.71 6.84
CA GLU A 26 -8.59 7.76 5.73
C GLU A 26 -7.14 7.63 6.22
N GLU A 27 -6.77 8.34 7.29
CA GLU A 27 -5.44 8.24 7.89
C GLU A 27 -5.13 6.85 8.44
N ASP A 28 -6.11 6.18 9.06
CA ASP A 28 -5.94 4.85 9.63
C ASP A 28 -5.75 3.79 8.54
N TYR A 29 -6.54 3.88 7.45
CA TYR A 29 -6.36 3.03 6.28
C TYR A 29 -5.01 3.28 5.62
N GLN A 30 -4.61 4.55 5.44
CA GLN A 30 -3.31 4.88 4.88
C GLN A 30 -2.17 4.29 5.71
N ARG A 31 -2.22 4.41 7.04
CA ARG A 31 -1.23 3.80 7.96
C ARG A 31 -1.20 2.27 7.86
N ALA A 32 -2.37 1.63 7.77
CA ALA A 32 -2.45 0.18 7.63
C ALA A 32 -1.84 -0.31 6.31
N ILE A 33 -2.14 0.41 5.22
CA ILE A 33 -1.58 0.16 3.89
C ILE A 33 -0.06 0.36 3.91
N ASP A 34 0.42 1.45 4.52
CA ASP A 34 1.84 1.73 4.69
C ASP A 34 2.59 0.63 5.43
N ALA A 35 2.03 0.15 6.55
CA ALA A 35 2.59 -0.95 7.32
C ALA A 35 2.63 -2.26 6.52
N ALA A 36 1.59 -2.53 5.73
CA ALA A 36 1.54 -3.70 4.84
C ALA A 36 2.66 -3.63 3.78
N PHE A 37 2.83 -2.48 3.11
CA PHE A 37 3.90 -2.30 2.13
C PHE A 37 5.29 -2.41 2.75
N GLN A 38 5.54 -1.82 3.93
CA GLN A 38 6.83 -1.99 4.61
C GLN A 38 7.11 -3.45 4.97
N LYS A 39 6.08 -4.19 5.37
CA LYS A 39 6.23 -5.61 5.69
C LYS A 39 6.55 -6.43 4.43
N ILE A 40 5.91 -6.13 3.31
CA ILE A 40 6.19 -6.75 2.01
C ILE A 40 7.62 -6.42 1.57
N GLU A 41 8.04 -5.15 1.60
CA GLU A 41 9.40 -4.75 1.22
C GLU A 41 10.47 -5.43 2.09
N LYS A 42 10.24 -5.55 3.40
CA LYS A 42 11.15 -6.29 4.30
C LYS A 42 11.22 -7.78 3.99
N LEU A 43 10.10 -8.39 3.61
CA LEU A 43 10.06 -9.79 3.19
C LEU A 43 10.77 -9.97 1.84
N GLU A 44 10.54 -9.08 0.88
CA GLU A 44 11.23 -9.09 -0.42
C GLU A 44 12.77 -9.00 -0.22
N ILE A 45 13.24 -8.10 0.64
CA ILE A 45 14.67 -7.96 0.95
C ILE A 45 15.21 -9.19 1.72
N GLY A 46 14.46 -9.71 2.69
CA GLY A 46 14.87 -10.84 3.54
C GLY A 46 14.86 -12.19 2.82
N GLU A 47 13.97 -12.37 1.83
CA GLU A 47 13.90 -13.58 0.98
C GLU A 47 14.78 -13.48 -0.27
N GLY A 48 15.56 -12.40 -0.43
CA GLY A 48 16.41 -12.19 -1.60
C GLY A 48 15.63 -11.93 -2.90
N VAL A 49 14.33 -11.63 -2.79
CA VAL A 49 13.51 -11.14 -3.89
C VAL A 49 13.85 -9.65 -4.05
N CYS A 50 14.98 -9.35 -4.69
CA CYS A 50 15.18 -8.02 -5.25
C CYS A 50 14.00 -7.75 -6.20
N PRO A 51 13.14 -6.74 -5.95
CA PRO A 51 12.21 -6.29 -6.97
C PRO A 51 13.05 -5.53 -8.01
N GLU A 52 13.73 -6.29 -8.87
CA GLU A 52 14.48 -5.74 -9.99
C GLU A 52 13.52 -4.97 -10.89
N ARG A 53 13.85 -3.69 -11.02
CA ARG A 53 13.61 -2.81 -12.16
C ARG A 53 13.16 -3.58 -13.42
N ARG A 54 11.87 -3.50 -13.74
CA ARG A 54 11.35 -3.55 -15.11
C ARG A 54 10.36 -2.42 -15.30
#